data_AF-A0A0V0H5L1-F1
#
_entry.id   AF-A0A0V0H5L1-F1
#
_cell.length_a   1.000
_cell.length_b   1.000
_cell.length_c   1.000
_cell.angle_alpha   90.00
_cell.angle_beta   90.00
_cell.angle_gamma   90.00
#
_symmetry.space_group_name_H-M   'P 1'
#
loop_
_entity.id
_entity.type
_entity.pdbx_description
1 polymer ?
#
loop_
_entity_poly.entity_id
_entity_poly.type
_entity_poly.pdbx_seq_one_letter_code
_entity_poly.pdbx_strand_id
1 'polypeptide(L)'
;MQEKTPQISGGRAAELVWLDVDLCYKWLDVDLQKTATEGQNPKGVLEGLSEKAKQRFVEFRKKDPNACLKDSPSNWPTNMLAANCMYRVCQTLLQSSDSKAFENSKTMFDRLSTMIADITSACLTNLDRVISMQCHHGTIEERAAGVRSAILLLGKAESFLHILRSQTL
;
A
#
# COMPACT_ATOMS: atom_id res chain seq x y z
N MET A 1 9.86 25.94 -25.78
CA MET A 1 9.90 25.60 -24.34
C MET A 1 8.97 24.41 -24.14
N GLN A 2 9.51 23.21 -23.92
CA GLN A 2 8.70 22.05 -23.56
C GLN A 2 8.48 22.06 -22.05
N GLU A 3 7.22 22.08 -21.65
CA GLU A 3 6.76 22.02 -20.27
C GLU A 3 7.08 20.63 -19.70
N LYS A 4 8.02 20.56 -18.75
CA LYS A 4 8.35 19.33 -18.04
C LYS A 4 7.26 19.08 -17.00
N THR A 5 6.42 18.07 -17.22
CA THR A 5 5.52 17.56 -16.20
C THR A 5 6.35 17.08 -14.98
N PRO A 6 5.96 17.43 -13.74
CA PRO A 6 6.76 17.07 -12.58
C PRO A 6 6.68 15.55 -12.36
N GLN A 7 7.84 14.89 -12.34
CA GLN A 7 7.93 13.47 -12.03
C GLN A 7 7.64 13.28 -10.54
N ILE A 8 6.44 12.80 -10.22
CA ILE A 8 6.05 12.46 -8.84
C ILE A 8 6.85 11.22 -8.44
N SER A 9 7.65 11.34 -7.38
CA SER A 9 8.41 10.21 -6.83
C SER A 9 7.45 9.16 -6.27
N GLY A 10 7.78 7.86 -6.41
CA GLY A 10 6.91 6.77 -5.97
C GLY A 10 6.50 6.81 -4.49
N GLY A 11 7.28 7.50 -3.64
CA GLY A 11 6.92 7.77 -2.25
C GLY A 11 5.73 8.73 -2.09
N ARG A 12 5.72 9.83 -2.86
CA ARG A 12 4.58 10.76 -2.88
C ARG A 12 3.31 10.11 -3.43
N ALA A 13 3.45 9.21 -4.38
CA ALA A 13 2.32 8.49 -4.95
C ALA A 13 1.72 7.49 -3.95
N ALA A 14 2.56 6.82 -3.14
CA ALA A 14 2.09 5.98 -2.04
C ALA A 14 1.44 6.81 -0.91
N GLU A 15 2.04 7.94 -0.53
CA GLU A 15 1.44 8.89 0.42
C GLU A 15 0.07 9.39 -0.06
N LEU A 16 -0.07 9.77 -1.34
CA LEU A 16 -1.34 10.25 -1.88
C LEU A 16 -2.42 9.15 -1.88
N VAL A 17 -2.07 7.91 -2.23
CA VAL A 17 -3.01 6.78 -2.17
C VAL A 17 -3.45 6.52 -0.73
N TRP A 18 -2.53 6.56 0.24
CA TRP A 18 -2.89 6.39 1.64
C TRP A 18 -3.66 7.56 2.20
N LEU A 19 -3.33 8.81 1.82
CA LEU A 19 -4.11 10.01 2.12
C LEU A 19 -5.54 9.92 1.58
N ASP A 20 -5.73 9.42 0.36
CA ASP A 20 -7.08 9.24 -0.22
C ASP A 20 -7.88 8.16 0.52
N VAL A 21 -7.23 7.07 0.96
CA VAL A 21 -7.88 6.02 1.77
C VAL A 21 -8.22 6.53 3.17
N ASP A 22 -7.33 7.31 3.78
CA ASP A 22 -7.40 7.77 5.18
C ASP A 22 -8.30 9.00 5.38
N LEU A 23 -8.15 10.04 4.55
CA LEU A 23 -8.93 11.29 4.66
C LEU A 23 -10.21 11.29 3.83
N CYS A 24 -10.20 10.68 2.65
CA CYS A 24 -11.34 10.72 1.74
C CYS A 24 -12.24 9.49 1.85
N TYR A 25 -11.88 8.51 2.70
CA TYR A 25 -12.53 7.19 2.78
C TYR A 25 -12.67 6.53 1.41
N LYS A 26 -11.72 6.78 0.50
CA LYS A 26 -11.78 6.33 -0.90
C LYS A 26 -10.60 5.44 -1.23
N TRP A 27 -10.87 4.22 -1.68
CA TRP A 27 -9.85 3.35 -2.26
C TRP A 27 -10.16 3.10 -3.74
N LEU A 28 -9.33 3.61 -4.65
CA LEU A 28 -9.54 3.49 -6.11
C LEU A 28 -10.92 4.00 -6.56
N ASP A 29 -11.29 5.17 -6.04
CA ASP A 29 -12.59 5.82 -6.22
C ASP A 29 -13.78 5.09 -5.57
N VAL A 30 -13.55 4.03 -4.79
CA VAL A 30 -14.59 3.36 -4.02
C VAL A 30 -14.75 4.04 -2.68
N ASP A 31 -15.93 4.63 -2.45
CA ASP A 31 -16.34 5.15 -1.15
C ASP A 31 -16.58 4.00 -0.15
N LEU A 32 -15.67 3.88 0.82
CA LEU A 32 -15.67 2.82 1.80
C LEU A 32 -16.81 2.97 2.81
N GLN A 33 -17.22 4.20 3.16
CA GLN A 33 -18.33 4.44 4.08
C GLN A 33 -19.66 4.06 3.45
N LYS A 34 -19.87 4.41 2.18
CA LYS A 34 -21.05 3.99 1.44
C LYS A 34 -21.12 2.47 1.35
N THR A 35 -20.00 1.83 1.02
CA THR A 35 -19.93 0.37 0.91
C THR A 35 -20.24 -0.32 2.26
N ALA A 36 -19.80 0.26 3.38
CA ALA A 36 -20.09 -0.25 4.71
C ALA A 36 -21.55 -0.03 5.17
N THR A 37 -22.23 1.00 4.65
CA THR A 37 -23.60 1.37 5.05
C THR A 37 -24.70 0.72 4.21
N GLU A 38 -24.35 0.08 3.08
CA GLU A 38 -25.29 -0.65 2.19
C GLU A 38 -25.83 -1.97 2.78
N GLY A 39 -25.72 -2.19 4.10
CA GLY A 39 -26.34 -3.30 4.82
C GLY A 39 -25.75 -4.69 4.52
N GLN A 40 -24.62 -4.74 3.81
CA GLN A 40 -23.89 -5.98 3.58
C GLN A 40 -23.17 -6.40 4.86
N ASN A 41 -23.24 -7.70 5.18
CA ASN A 41 -22.34 -8.23 6.21
C ASN A 41 -20.89 -7.96 5.76
N PRO A 42 -19.94 -7.87 6.70
CA PRO A 42 -18.57 -7.51 6.36
C PRO A 42 -17.89 -8.39 5.32
N LYS A 43 -18.30 -9.65 5.23
CA LYS A 43 -17.76 -10.59 4.24
C LYS A 43 -18.17 -10.17 2.84
N GLY A 44 -19.44 -9.80 2.65
CA GLY A 44 -19.95 -9.23 1.40
C GLY A 44 -19.21 -7.96 1.00
N VAL A 45 -18.94 -7.07 1.97
CA VAL A 45 -18.15 -5.84 1.73
C VAL A 45 -16.75 -6.17 1.19
N LEU A 46 -16.05 -7.11 1.84
CA LEU A 46 -14.68 -7.49 1.44
C LEU A 46 -14.64 -8.28 0.13
N GLU A 47 -15.64 -9.11 -0.15
CA GLU A 47 -15.82 -9.77 -1.44
C GLU A 47 -16.05 -8.73 -2.55
N GLY A 48 -16.90 -7.74 -2.30
CA GLY A 48 -17.17 -6.65 -3.23
C GLY A 48 -15.93 -5.78 -3.51
N LEU A 49 -15.19 -5.41 -2.48
CA LEU A 49 -13.93 -4.67 -2.62
C LEU A 49 -12.87 -5.50 -3.37
N SER A 50 -12.73 -6.78 -3.03
CA SER A 50 -11.83 -7.71 -3.72
C SER A 50 -12.14 -7.81 -5.22
N GLU A 51 -13.42 -7.89 -5.58
CA GLU A 51 -13.84 -7.98 -6.98
C GLU A 51 -13.61 -6.65 -7.72
N LYS A 52 -13.94 -5.52 -7.11
CA LYS A 52 -13.60 -4.20 -7.67
C LYS A 52 -12.10 -4.02 -7.89
N ALA A 53 -11.28 -4.52 -6.97
CA ALA A 53 -9.82 -4.48 -7.09
C ALA A 53 -9.34 -5.21 -8.36
N LYS A 54 -9.86 -6.41 -8.61
CA LYS A 54 -9.57 -7.19 -9.82
C LYS A 54 -9.99 -6.44 -11.09
N GLN A 55 -11.21 -5.89 -11.09
CA GLN A 55 -11.74 -5.15 -12.23
C GLN A 55 -10.84 -3.94 -12.56
N ARG A 56 -10.50 -3.12 -11.56
CA ARG A 56 -9.59 -1.99 -11.71
C ARG A 56 -8.21 -2.41 -12.20
N PHE A 57 -7.65 -3.49 -11.67
CA PHE A 57 -6.36 -4.01 -12.12
C PHE A 57 -6.38 -4.37 -13.62
N VAL A 58 -7.43 -5.07 -14.08
CA VAL A 58 -7.62 -5.41 -15.49
C VAL A 58 -7.81 -4.15 -16.35
N GLU A 59 -8.57 -3.15 -15.90
CA GLU A 59 -8.72 -1.87 -16.59
C GLU A 59 -7.39 -1.14 -16.77
N PHE A 60 -6.58 -1.06 -15.71
CA PHE A 60 -5.25 -0.44 -15.78
C PHE A 60 -4.33 -1.21 -16.72
N ARG A 61 -4.40 -2.54 -16.72
CA ARG A 61 -3.59 -3.38 -17.61
C ARG A 61 -4.01 -3.25 -19.07
N LYS A 62 -5.29 -3.04 -19.35
CA LYS A 62 -5.75 -2.76 -20.73
C LYS A 62 -5.25 -1.40 -21.23
N LYS A 63 -5.19 -0.40 -20.35
CA LYS A 63 -4.71 0.95 -20.68
C LYS A 63 -3.20 1.00 -20.89
N ASP A 64 -2.45 0.17 -20.17
CA ASP A 64 -1.00 0.01 -20.35
C ASP A 64 -0.63 -1.49 -20.30
N PRO A 65 -0.67 -2.19 -21.45
CA PRO A 65 -0.34 -3.62 -21.53
C PRO A 65 1.11 -3.93 -21.13
N ASN A 66 2.01 -2.95 -21.28
CA ASN A 66 3.43 -3.10 -21.02
C ASN A 66 3.80 -2.86 -19.54
N ALA A 67 2.93 -2.19 -18.77
CA ALA A 67 3.15 -1.92 -17.34
C ALA A 67 3.38 -3.20 -16.49
N CYS A 68 2.73 -4.31 -16.84
CA CYS A 68 2.90 -5.60 -16.16
C CYS A 68 3.99 -6.50 -16.77
N LEU A 69 4.66 -6.10 -17.86
CA LEU A 69 5.81 -6.84 -18.41
C LEU A 69 7.06 -6.71 -17.53
N LYS A 70 7.02 -5.82 -16.53
CA LYS A 70 8.11 -5.70 -15.57
C LYS A 70 8.05 -6.85 -14.58
N ASP A 71 9.12 -7.63 -14.50
CA ASP A 71 9.23 -8.89 -13.75
C ASP A 71 8.94 -8.78 -12.24
N SER A 72 8.93 -7.56 -11.69
CA SER A 72 8.68 -7.31 -10.27
C SER A 72 7.53 -6.32 -10.06
N PRO A 73 6.60 -6.60 -9.12
CA PRO A 73 5.55 -5.67 -8.72
C PRO A 73 6.07 -4.29 -8.31
N SER A 74 7.30 -4.20 -7.81
CA SER A 74 7.95 -2.94 -7.43
C SER A 74 8.08 -1.94 -8.58
N ASN A 75 7.99 -2.40 -9.82
CA ASN A 75 8.08 -1.56 -11.00
C ASN A 75 6.72 -1.21 -11.62
N TRP A 76 5.61 -1.70 -11.05
CA TRP A 76 4.27 -1.44 -11.56
C TRP A 76 3.85 0.01 -11.31
N PRO A 77 2.97 0.56 -12.17
CA PRO A 77 2.29 1.83 -11.92
C PRO A 77 1.56 1.84 -10.57
N THR A 78 1.49 3.02 -9.92
CA THR A 78 0.91 3.20 -8.58
C THR A 78 -0.54 2.72 -8.50
N ASN A 79 -1.35 2.97 -9.52
CA ASN A 79 -2.75 2.53 -9.57
C ASN A 79 -2.89 0.99 -9.62
N MET A 80 -1.99 0.29 -10.30
CA MET A 80 -1.93 -1.17 -10.29
C MET A 80 -1.47 -1.72 -8.93
N LEU A 81 -0.48 -1.07 -8.31
CA LEU A 81 -0.03 -1.41 -6.96
C LEU A 81 -1.16 -1.24 -5.94
N ALA A 82 -1.90 -0.13 -6.01
CA ALA A 82 -3.04 0.14 -5.14
C ALA A 82 -4.15 -0.90 -5.33
N ALA A 83 -4.46 -1.30 -6.57
CA ALA A 83 -5.44 -2.35 -6.86
C ALA A 83 -5.00 -3.73 -6.35
N ASN A 84 -3.74 -4.09 -6.59
CA ASN A 84 -3.20 -5.33 -6.06
C ASN A 84 -3.17 -5.34 -4.52
N CYS A 85 -2.85 -4.21 -3.89
CA CYS A 85 -2.89 -4.06 -2.44
C CYS A 85 -4.30 -4.26 -1.89
N MET A 86 -5.30 -3.57 -2.46
CA MET A 86 -6.72 -3.73 -2.07
C MET A 86 -7.17 -5.18 -2.15
N TYR A 87 -6.85 -5.84 -3.28
CA TYR A 87 -7.16 -7.25 -3.49
C TYR A 87 -6.54 -8.15 -2.41
N ARG A 88 -5.23 -8.01 -2.16
CA ARG A 88 -4.52 -8.86 -1.20
C ARG A 88 -5.03 -8.66 0.22
N VAL A 89 -5.25 -7.42 0.64
CA VAL A 89 -5.80 -7.13 1.98
C VAL A 89 -7.17 -7.79 2.15
N CYS A 90 -8.07 -7.64 1.17
CA CYS A 90 -9.38 -8.25 1.23
C CYS A 90 -9.31 -9.79 1.26
N GLN A 91 -8.48 -10.40 0.42
CA GLN A 91 -8.30 -11.86 0.40
C GLN A 91 -7.73 -12.40 1.70
N THR A 92 -6.74 -11.73 2.29
CA THR A 92 -6.15 -12.15 3.57
C THR A 92 -7.19 -12.06 4.69
N LEU A 93 -7.96 -10.96 4.75
CA LEU A 93 -9.05 -10.83 5.71
C LEU A 93 -10.06 -11.98 5.56
N LEU A 94 -10.51 -12.27 4.33
CA LEU A 94 -11.46 -13.34 4.03
C LEU A 94 -10.94 -14.73 4.42
N GLN A 95 -9.67 -15.05 4.13
CA GLN A 95 -9.05 -16.35 4.41
C GLN A 95 -8.81 -16.59 5.90
N SER A 96 -8.63 -15.51 6.66
CA SER A 96 -8.30 -15.58 8.09
C SER A 96 -9.51 -15.87 8.99
N SER A 97 -10.72 -15.87 8.45
CA SER A 97 -12.00 -15.88 9.18
C SER A 97 -12.40 -17.28 9.69
N ASP A 98 -12.52 -17.44 11.01
CA ASP A 98 -13.51 -18.35 11.58
C ASP A 98 -14.88 -17.64 11.51
N SER A 99 -15.88 -18.25 10.87
CA SER A 99 -17.08 -17.54 10.38
C SER A 99 -17.92 -16.85 11.46
N LYS A 100 -17.71 -17.14 12.75
CA LYS A 100 -18.41 -16.50 13.88
C LYS A 100 -17.77 -15.18 14.35
N ALA A 101 -16.47 -15.00 14.18
CA ALA A 101 -15.77 -13.78 14.62
C ALA A 101 -15.94 -12.61 13.64
N PHE A 102 -16.30 -12.93 12.39
CA PHE A 102 -16.40 -11.98 11.28
C PHE A 102 -17.67 -11.11 11.31
N GLU A 103 -18.68 -11.53 12.07
CA GLU A 103 -19.92 -10.77 12.27
C GLU A 103 -19.70 -9.50 13.11
N ASN A 104 -18.61 -9.43 13.89
CA ASN A 104 -18.32 -8.26 14.72
C ASN A 104 -17.35 -7.29 14.00
N SER A 105 -17.87 -6.12 13.61
CA SER A 105 -17.10 -5.05 12.96
C SER A 105 -15.84 -4.66 13.72
N LYS A 106 -15.90 -4.67 15.05
CA LYS A 106 -14.76 -4.37 15.92
C LYS A 106 -13.63 -5.39 15.79
N THR A 107 -13.95 -6.69 15.84
CA THR A 107 -12.96 -7.77 15.75
C THR A 107 -12.21 -7.75 14.42
N MET A 108 -12.89 -7.41 13.32
CA MET A 108 -12.22 -7.28 12.03
C MET A 108 -11.33 -6.03 11.95
N PHE A 109 -11.78 -4.91 12.51
CA PHE A 109 -10.98 -3.69 12.54
C PHE A 109 -9.70 -3.88 13.36
N ASP A 110 -9.80 -4.53 14.52
CA ASP A 110 -8.64 -4.89 15.35
C ASP A 110 -7.67 -5.80 14.57
N ARG A 111 -8.20 -6.74 13.80
CA ARG A 111 -7.40 -7.66 12.99
C ARG A 111 -6.72 -6.99 11.80
N LEU A 112 -7.43 -6.10 11.10
CA LEU A 112 -6.86 -5.28 10.04
C LEU A 112 -5.73 -4.39 10.60
N SER A 113 -6.00 -3.74 11.73
CA SER A 113 -5.01 -2.91 12.44
C SER A 113 -3.77 -3.72 12.82
N THR A 114 -3.97 -4.93 13.34
CA THR A 114 -2.87 -5.86 13.68
C THR A 114 -2.06 -6.23 12.44
N MET A 115 -2.70 -6.58 11.32
CA MET A 115 -1.97 -6.92 10.09
C MET A 115 -1.19 -5.73 9.52
N ILE A 116 -1.77 -4.53 9.56
CA ILE A 116 -1.07 -3.31 9.13
C ILE A 116 0.14 -3.06 10.04
N ALA A 117 -0.02 -3.22 11.36
CA ALA A 117 1.07 -3.09 12.33
C ALA A 117 2.17 -4.14 12.10
N ASP A 118 1.82 -5.41 11.86
CA ASP A 118 2.75 -6.50 11.59
C ASP A 118 3.56 -6.25 10.31
N ILE A 119 2.89 -5.87 9.21
CA ILE A 119 3.55 -5.53 7.94
C ILE A 119 4.48 -4.34 8.13
N THR A 120 4.02 -3.30 8.82
CA THR A 120 4.80 -2.10 9.10
C THR A 120 6.04 -2.45 9.93
N SER A 121 5.87 -3.23 11.00
CA SER A 121 6.95 -3.70 11.87
C SER A 121 7.97 -4.54 11.10
N ALA A 122 7.51 -5.46 10.25
CA ALA A 122 8.38 -6.26 9.38
C ALA A 122 9.14 -5.39 8.36
N CYS A 123 8.50 -4.36 7.78
CA CYS A 123 9.17 -3.44 6.87
C CYS A 123 10.24 -2.60 7.58
N LEU A 124 9.94 -2.11 8.79
CA LEU A 124 10.87 -1.30 9.58
C LEU A 124 12.07 -2.13 10.09
N THR A 125 11.83 -3.35 10.57
CA THR A 125 12.91 -4.26 10.98
C THR A 125 13.79 -4.71 9.82
N ASN A 126 13.23 -4.87 8.61
CA ASN A 126 14.02 -5.15 7.42
C ASN A 126 14.77 -3.93 6.89
N LEU A 127 14.41 -2.72 7.31
CA LEU A 127 15.03 -1.46 6.86
C LEU A 127 16.52 -1.43 7.23
N ASP A 128 16.86 -1.83 8.46
CA ASP A 128 18.23 -1.93 8.94
C ASP A 128 19.08 -2.85 8.05
N ARG A 129 18.52 -4.01 7.69
CA ARG A 129 19.18 -4.97 6.80
C ARG A 129 19.38 -4.39 5.40
N VAL A 130 18.37 -3.73 4.84
CA VAL A 130 18.43 -3.11 3.51
C VAL A 130 19.45 -1.98 3.49
N ILE A 131 19.45 -1.10 4.49
CA ILE A 131 20.41 0.01 4.63
C ILE A 131 21.84 -0.54 4.73
N SER A 132 22.04 -1.56 5.58
CA SER A 132 23.37 -2.19 5.73
C SER A 132 23.88 -2.79 4.42
N MET A 133 23.03 -3.51 3.68
CA MET A 133 23.41 -4.06 2.38
C MET A 133 23.76 -2.98 1.35
N GLN A 134 23.06 -1.84 1.36
CA GLN A 134 23.32 -0.74 0.42
C GLN A 134 24.60 0.03 0.76
N CYS A 135 24.91 0.21 2.04
CA CYS A 135 26.02 1.08 2.48
C CYS A 135 27.39 0.37 2.55
N HIS A 136 27.41 -0.98 2.59
CA HIS A 136 28.64 -1.73 2.89
C HIS A 136 29.15 -2.63 1.75
N HIS A 137 28.48 -2.67 0.59
CA HIS A 137 28.87 -3.53 -0.53
C HIS A 137 29.40 -2.72 -1.73
N GLY A 138 30.31 -3.32 -2.51
CA GLY A 138 30.83 -2.74 -3.75
C GLY A 138 31.97 -1.73 -3.60
N THR A 139 32.23 -1.01 -4.69
CA THR A 139 33.20 0.08 -4.87
C THR A 139 32.81 1.34 -4.09
N ILE A 140 33.71 2.33 -4.02
CA ILE A 140 33.45 3.58 -3.28
C ILE A 140 32.28 4.35 -3.90
N GLU A 141 32.19 4.37 -5.22
CA GLU A 141 31.11 4.99 -5.99
C GLU A 141 29.75 4.32 -5.71
N GLU A 142 29.73 2.99 -5.71
CA GLU A 142 28.52 2.19 -5.39
C GLU A 142 28.07 2.42 -3.94
N ARG A 143 29.01 2.46 -2.98
CA ARG A 143 28.70 2.79 -1.59
C ARG A 143 28.17 4.21 -1.45
N ALA A 144 28.74 5.19 -2.14
CA ALA A 144 28.26 6.57 -2.10
C ALA A 144 26.84 6.69 -2.68
N ALA A 145 26.49 5.91 -3.70
CA ALA A 145 25.13 5.82 -4.22
C ALA A 145 24.19 5.10 -3.24
N GLY A 146 24.66 4.03 -2.61
CA GLY A 146 23.96 3.28 -1.57
C GLY A 146 23.62 4.12 -0.34
N VAL A 147 24.58 4.92 0.15
CA VAL A 147 24.38 5.86 1.27
C VAL A 147 23.30 6.89 0.94
N ARG A 148 23.32 7.48 -0.26
CA ARG A 148 22.26 8.41 -0.68
C ARG A 148 20.88 7.74 -0.73
N SER A 149 20.83 6.49 -1.19
CA SER A 149 19.60 5.70 -1.24
C SER A 149 19.08 5.37 0.15
N ALA A 150 19.97 5.02 1.09
CA ALA A 150 19.64 4.77 2.48
C ALA A 150 19.08 6.02 3.19
N ILE A 151 19.68 7.20 2.96
CA ILE A 151 19.17 8.48 3.48
C ILE A 151 17.75 8.75 2.98
N LEU A 152 17.48 8.52 1.69
CA LEU A 152 16.14 8.67 1.13
C LEU A 152 15.14 7.69 1.74
N LEU A 153 15.56 6.45 2.01
CA LEU A 153 14.71 5.43 2.62
C LEU A 153 14.38 5.78 4.08
N LEU A 154 15.37 6.28 4.84
CA LEU A 154 15.17 6.77 6.22
C LEU A 154 14.19 7.94 6.27
N GLY A 155 14.34 8.94 5.40
CA GLY A 155 13.42 10.08 5.36
C GLY A 155 11.97 9.68 5.03
N LYS A 156 11.77 8.67 4.19
CA LYS A 156 10.44 8.10 3.92
C LYS A 156 9.87 7.37 5.13
N ALA A 157 10.69 6.57 5.81
CA ALA A 157 10.27 5.87 7.02
C ALA A 157 9.89 6.86 8.14
N GLU A 158 10.66 7.95 8.30
CA GLU A 158 10.36 9.02 9.24
C GLU A 158 9.05 9.73 8.91
N SER A 159 8.82 10.09 7.65
CA SER A 159 7.56 10.73 7.20
C SER A 159 6.36 9.84 7.49
N PHE A 160 6.47 8.54 7.23
CA PHE A 160 5.44 7.55 7.56
C PHE A 160 5.19 7.44 9.06
N LEU A 161 6.24 7.36 9.89
CA LEU A 161 6.12 7.34 11.35
C LEU A 161 5.49 8.63 11.91
N HIS A 162 5.76 9.77 11.28
CA HIS A 162 5.15 11.04 11.64
C HIS A 162 3.64 11.03 11.39
N ILE A 163 3.19 10.51 10.25
CA ILE A 163 1.76 10.35 9.94
C ILE A 163 1.08 9.47 11.00
N LEU A 164 1.67 8.31 11.31
CA LEU A 164 1.13 7.40 12.32
C LEU A 164 1.00 8.03 13.72
N ARG A 165 1.98 8.85 14.13
CA ARG A 165 1.93 9.55 15.42
C ARG A 165 0.92 10.69 15.43
N SER A 166 0.71 11.33 14.29
CA SER A 166 -0.21 12.46 14.15
C SER A 166 -1.68 12.01 14.12
N GLN A 167 -1.94 10.74 13.80
CA GLN A 167 -3.28 10.13 13.80
C GLN A 167 -3.75 9.65 15.20
N THR A 168 -3.21 10.20 16.29
CA THR A 168 -3.69 9.85 17.62
C THR A 168 -5.12 10.38 17.82
N LEU A 169 -6.11 9.48 17.77
CA LEU A 169 -7.50 9.65 18.25
C LEU A 169 -7.59 9.33 19.73
#